data_AF-A0A975G9J5-F1
#
_entry.id   AF-A0A975G9J5-F1
#
_cell.length_a   1.000
_cell.length_b   1.000
_cell.length_c   1.000
_cell.angle_alpha   90.00
_cell.angle_beta   90.00
_cell.angle_gamma   90.00
#
_symmetry.space_group_name_H-M   'P 1'
#
loop_
_entity.id
_entity.type
_entity.pdbx_description
1 polymer ?
#
loop_
_entity_poly.entity_id
_entity_poly.type
_entity_poly.pdbx_seq_one_letter_code
_entity_poly.pdbx_strand_id
1 'polypeptide(L)'
;MKPFYTLLLLSGMAAGQGGVYVPPPTAPVTPPSQDTTVTRPQQPDKKSPLGSELPMLDPSAETITIGGMTIPLGDNRILKARFEKYLSQPPESSEEAMEYRANIKDILATISPLRQGGPQLYEAFKKLPSAGTYPGDANICSSLAEAIYVAMLAKQDVNGLKGLNDSIEQEKKALTAKQDWETSHNRSQMLDQTTRTNQGTTTQQVEREGTGTKSLAYKDALRRIVEIEALKKKNILQTEVQTIQAKTQYQVNMMQWFAQRRYEHVLMASRFYNQIWKDGDSALRIDKNSDVSKLFTQSVGMSPTVSSLDSFSNDAIREVDKYIEAFNLMLTRGELHSASQRLMEAYAIGEYLGPVASLSLDKKLRVAAYVRDLHELYGSLEAHDYTRAKTLADKLKTDAKDFPSSKVDSAIAGYTLASDLAIEEAKAQLLSKNNDKAAEKIKAAAEIWPTNPKLSEFRQMIGAAGPLVTARNDFDRLLTEKNYREILRRQYELAPAIQGDPGREDAFKQIITNLTKIETALGKAAEFSKMGQSCAAWEQLAELRESFPDDPKLGRELELLAPNVSQFTNALDRAKQFENRDQKQTGSALAWYLKAKQIFAGSKFADQGIKRVLNDILPEDGAGATSSTK
;
A
#
# COMPACT_ATOMS: atom_id res chain seq x y z
N MET A 1 -61.92 12.89 15.30
CA MET A 1 -61.59 11.44 15.34
C MET A 1 -61.81 10.88 13.95
N LYS A 2 -60.83 10.12 13.42
CA LYS A 2 -60.49 9.88 11.98
C LYS A 2 -61.67 9.84 10.98
N PRO A 3 -61.49 10.14 9.67
CA PRO A 3 -60.32 10.66 8.93
C PRO A 3 -60.69 11.83 7.97
N PHE A 4 -59.74 12.49 7.30
CA PHE A 4 -59.83 12.88 5.87
C PHE A 4 -58.55 13.61 5.39
N TYR A 5 -58.19 13.28 4.15
CA TYR A 5 -57.21 13.84 3.22
C TYR A 5 -56.89 15.35 3.35
N THR A 6 -55.62 15.73 3.12
CA THR A 6 -55.29 16.70 2.05
C THR A 6 -53.84 16.59 1.58
N LEU A 7 -53.71 16.46 0.26
CA LEU A 7 -52.54 16.64 -0.57
C LEU A 7 -52.19 18.15 -0.62
N LEU A 8 -50.90 18.53 -0.59
CA LEU A 8 -50.49 19.82 -1.13
C LEU A 8 -49.15 19.73 -1.86
N LEU A 9 -49.19 20.23 -3.09
CA LEU A 9 -48.16 20.35 -4.12
C LEU A 9 -47.23 21.55 -3.88
N LEU A 10 -46.10 21.52 -4.62
CA LEU A 10 -45.35 22.58 -5.32
C LEU A 10 -43.84 22.45 -5.01
N SER A 11 -42.88 22.59 -5.93
CA SER A 11 -42.88 23.00 -7.35
C SER A 11 -41.44 22.90 -7.86
N GLY A 12 -41.26 22.70 -9.18
CA GLY A 12 -39.95 22.90 -9.81
C GLY A 12 -39.85 22.28 -11.20
N MET A 13 -40.55 22.85 -12.18
CA MET A 13 -40.40 22.52 -13.60
C MET A 13 -39.18 23.24 -14.20
N ALA A 14 -38.46 22.53 -15.08
CA ALA A 14 -37.78 23.13 -16.22
C ALA A 14 -38.06 22.26 -17.45
N ALA A 15 -38.70 22.86 -18.46
CA ALA A 15 -38.99 22.27 -19.75
C ALA A 15 -37.94 22.70 -20.78
N GLY A 16 -37.61 21.80 -21.72
CA GLY A 16 -36.69 22.12 -22.81
C GLY A 16 -36.60 21.05 -23.90
N GLN A 17 -37.59 21.10 -24.80
CA GLN A 17 -37.56 20.74 -26.23
C GLN A 17 -37.51 19.27 -26.67
N GLY A 18 -38.51 18.93 -27.50
CA GLY A 18 -38.73 17.62 -28.08
C GLY A 18 -37.91 17.37 -29.35
N GLY A 19 -37.61 16.09 -29.54
CA GLY A 19 -37.18 15.48 -30.79
C GLY A 19 -37.82 14.09 -30.86
N VAL A 20 -38.57 13.83 -31.91
CA VAL A 20 -39.34 12.60 -32.13
C VAL A 20 -38.36 11.46 -32.46
N TYR A 21 -38.30 10.44 -31.61
CA TYR A 21 -37.71 9.15 -31.95
C TYR A 21 -38.66 8.03 -31.51
N VAL A 22 -39.13 7.26 -32.49
CA VAL A 22 -40.01 6.10 -32.32
C VAL A 22 -39.12 4.86 -32.09
N PRO A 23 -39.30 4.08 -31.01
CA PRO A 23 -38.52 2.86 -30.80
C PRO A 23 -39.05 1.69 -31.66
N PRO A 24 -38.18 0.79 -32.15
CA PRO A 24 -38.61 -0.44 -32.81
C PRO A 24 -39.18 -1.48 -31.81
N PRO A 25 -39.95 -2.47 -32.27
CA PRO A 25 -40.78 -3.32 -31.41
C PRO A 25 -39.96 -4.27 -30.50
N THR A 26 -40.56 -4.51 -29.34
CA THR A 26 -40.09 -5.28 -28.18
C THR A 26 -39.70 -6.73 -28.46
N ALA A 27 -38.52 -7.13 -27.96
CA ALA A 27 -38.23 -8.50 -27.53
C ALA A 27 -38.51 -8.61 -26.00
N PRO A 28 -38.92 -9.79 -25.49
CA PRO A 28 -39.50 -9.94 -24.15
C PRO A 28 -38.51 -9.63 -23.02
N VAL A 29 -38.97 -8.83 -22.05
CA VAL A 29 -38.24 -8.39 -20.86
C VAL A 29 -38.37 -9.44 -19.75
N THR A 30 -37.24 -10.00 -19.31
CA THR A 30 -37.09 -10.68 -18.01
C THR A 30 -36.98 -9.62 -16.90
N PRO A 31 -37.57 -9.83 -15.71
CA PRO A 31 -37.53 -8.85 -14.63
C PRO A 31 -36.10 -8.70 -14.05
N PRO A 32 -35.70 -7.50 -13.61
CA PRO A 32 -34.34 -7.26 -13.15
C PRO A 32 -34.11 -7.89 -11.77
N SER A 33 -33.11 -8.76 -11.70
CA SER A 33 -32.47 -9.16 -10.45
C SER A 33 -31.79 -7.94 -9.84
N GLN A 34 -32.20 -7.53 -8.65
CA GLN A 34 -31.43 -6.59 -7.82
C GLN A 34 -30.24 -7.32 -7.22
N ASP A 35 -29.19 -7.52 -8.02
CA ASP A 35 -27.86 -7.84 -7.51
C ASP A 35 -27.09 -6.52 -7.32
N THR A 36 -27.12 -5.99 -6.10
CA THR A 36 -26.12 -5.02 -5.65
C THR A 36 -24.80 -5.75 -5.37
N THR A 37 -24.14 -6.24 -6.42
CA THR A 37 -22.71 -6.55 -6.35
C THR A 37 -21.95 -5.28 -6.71
N VAL A 38 -21.42 -4.59 -5.69
CA VAL A 38 -20.44 -3.53 -5.89
C VAL A 38 -19.16 -4.20 -6.39
N THR A 39 -19.00 -4.31 -7.71
CA THR A 39 -17.71 -4.64 -8.34
C THR A 39 -16.80 -3.43 -8.21
N ARG A 40 -16.06 -3.39 -7.09
CA ARG A 40 -14.96 -2.45 -6.91
C ARG A 40 -13.82 -2.88 -7.83
N PRO A 41 -13.19 -1.97 -8.59
CA PRO A 41 -12.04 -2.33 -9.41
C PRO A 41 -10.93 -2.91 -8.52
N GLN A 42 -10.53 -4.15 -8.81
CA GLN A 42 -9.33 -4.75 -8.24
C GLN A 42 -8.15 -3.85 -8.60
N GLN A 43 -7.60 -3.18 -7.60
CA GLN A 43 -6.33 -2.50 -7.72
C GLN A 43 -5.27 -3.60 -7.93
N PRO A 44 -4.34 -3.45 -8.89
CA PRO A 44 -3.30 -4.45 -9.11
C PRO A 44 -2.49 -4.66 -7.83
N ASP A 45 -2.29 -5.93 -7.46
CA ASP A 45 -1.47 -6.37 -6.34
C ASP A 45 -0.07 -5.72 -6.43
N LYS A 46 0.15 -4.64 -5.68
CA LYS A 46 1.50 -4.19 -5.39
C LYS A 46 2.11 -5.22 -4.44
N LYS A 47 2.88 -6.16 -4.99
CA LYS A 47 3.71 -7.06 -4.20
C LYS A 47 4.61 -6.21 -3.31
N SER A 48 4.36 -6.25 -2.00
CA SER A 48 5.24 -5.64 -1.00
C SER A 48 6.65 -6.21 -1.17
N PRO A 49 7.72 -5.40 -1.05
CA PRO A 49 9.11 -5.86 -1.16
C PRO A 49 9.49 -6.94 -0.12
N LEU A 50 8.65 -7.20 0.88
CA LEU A 50 8.83 -8.29 1.87
C LEU A 50 7.97 -9.54 1.60
N GLY A 51 7.23 -9.59 0.50
CA GLY A 51 6.17 -10.58 0.31
C GLY A 51 5.00 -10.36 1.27
N SER A 52 3.93 -11.15 1.12
CA SER A 52 2.70 -11.11 1.93
C SER A 52 2.87 -11.54 3.39
N GLU A 53 4.11 -11.70 3.87
CA GLU A 53 4.42 -12.45 5.10
C GLU A 53 4.54 -11.61 6.37
N LEU A 54 4.21 -10.34 6.27
CA LEU A 54 4.23 -9.46 7.42
C LEU A 54 3.00 -8.53 7.40
N PRO A 55 1.81 -9.12 7.56
CA PRO A 55 0.73 -8.44 8.24
C PRO A 55 0.05 -9.36 9.25
N MET A 56 -0.59 -8.77 10.25
CA MET A 56 -1.34 -9.52 11.26
C MET A 56 -2.47 -10.39 10.70
N LEU A 57 -2.81 -10.22 9.42
CA LEU A 57 -3.49 -11.14 8.53
C LEU A 57 -2.84 -10.95 7.15
N ASP A 58 -2.40 -12.01 6.47
CA ASP A 58 -2.00 -11.97 5.06
C ASP A 58 -2.98 -11.05 4.29
N PRO A 59 -2.55 -9.99 3.56
CA PRO A 59 -3.48 -9.05 2.94
C PRO A 59 -4.35 -9.77 1.90
N SER A 60 -3.89 -10.92 1.43
CA SER A 60 -4.57 -11.83 0.51
C SER A 60 -5.51 -12.83 1.21
N ALA A 61 -5.41 -13.01 2.53
CA ALA A 61 -6.33 -13.85 3.28
C ALA A 61 -7.63 -13.09 3.57
N GLU A 62 -8.62 -13.27 2.70
CA GLU A 62 -9.99 -12.73 2.88
C GLU A 62 -10.85 -13.62 3.80
N THR A 63 -10.30 -14.71 4.32
CA THR A 63 -11.06 -15.74 5.06
C THR A 63 -10.26 -16.37 6.21
N ILE A 64 -10.94 -16.85 7.25
CA ILE A 64 -10.37 -17.66 8.36
C ILE A 64 -11.12 -18.99 8.44
N THR A 65 -10.41 -20.10 8.65
CA THR A 65 -11.04 -21.42 8.81
C THR A 65 -11.22 -21.79 10.29
N ILE A 66 -12.45 -22.06 10.73
CA ILE A 66 -12.81 -22.55 12.07
C ILE A 66 -13.48 -23.91 11.94
N GLY A 67 -12.94 -24.95 12.55
CA GLY A 67 -13.57 -26.28 12.54
C GLY A 67 -13.83 -26.83 11.13
N GLY A 68 -13.00 -26.46 10.15
CA GLY A 68 -13.19 -26.80 8.73
C GLY A 68 -14.09 -25.84 7.94
N MET A 69 -14.69 -24.84 8.58
CA MET A 69 -15.55 -23.84 7.94
C MET A 69 -14.78 -22.56 7.64
N THR A 70 -14.74 -22.12 6.39
CA THR A 70 -14.02 -20.92 5.95
C THR A 70 -14.93 -19.69 6.04
N ILE A 71 -14.68 -18.82 7.01
CA ILE A 71 -15.44 -17.59 7.28
C ILE A 71 -14.81 -16.42 6.53
N PRO A 72 -15.56 -15.72 5.66
CA PRO A 72 -15.09 -14.50 5.03
C PRO A 72 -15.01 -13.39 6.08
N LEU A 73 -13.86 -12.72 6.09
CA LEU A 73 -13.59 -11.58 6.96
C LEU A 73 -14.10 -10.25 6.40
N GLY A 74 -14.42 -10.22 5.10
CA GLY A 74 -14.83 -9.03 4.37
C GLY A 74 -13.63 -8.17 3.94
N ASP A 75 -13.82 -6.85 3.85
CA ASP A 75 -12.74 -5.91 3.49
C ASP A 75 -11.69 -5.86 4.61
N ASN A 76 -10.52 -6.46 4.36
CA ASN A 76 -9.38 -6.51 5.28
C ASN A 76 -8.96 -5.12 5.79
N ARG A 77 -9.14 -4.06 5.00
CA ARG A 77 -8.87 -2.68 5.42
C ARG A 77 -9.85 -2.21 6.49
N ILE A 78 -11.12 -2.57 6.34
CA ILE A 78 -12.15 -2.24 7.34
C ILE A 78 -11.90 -3.04 8.62
N LEU A 79 -11.59 -4.33 8.52
CA LEU A 79 -11.27 -5.16 9.67
C LEU A 79 -10.07 -4.58 10.45
N LYS A 80 -9.01 -4.19 9.74
CA LYS A 80 -7.83 -3.55 10.32
C LYS A 80 -8.19 -2.25 11.06
N ALA A 81 -8.94 -1.35 10.44
CA ALA A 81 -9.36 -0.10 11.07
C ALA A 81 -10.23 -0.33 12.32
N ARG A 82 -11.11 -1.34 12.29
CA ARG A 82 -11.93 -1.73 13.44
C ARG A 82 -11.09 -2.35 14.56
N PHE A 83 -10.09 -3.15 14.21
CA PHE A 83 -9.13 -3.69 15.18
C PHE A 83 -8.30 -2.59 15.86
N GLU A 84 -7.78 -1.63 15.09
CA GLU A 84 -7.07 -0.46 15.63
C GLU A 84 -7.98 0.34 16.58
N LYS A 85 -9.25 0.53 16.21
CA LYS A 85 -10.26 1.13 17.11
C LYS A 85 -10.40 0.30 18.39
N TYR A 86 -10.59 -1.01 18.28
CA TYR A 86 -10.72 -1.93 19.42
C TYR A 86 -9.55 -1.83 20.41
N LEU A 87 -8.32 -1.72 19.90
CA LEU A 87 -7.13 -1.60 20.75
C LEU A 87 -7.11 -0.31 21.60
N SER A 88 -7.89 0.70 21.22
CA SER A 88 -8.03 1.96 21.97
C SER A 88 -9.28 2.00 22.87
N GLN A 89 -10.16 1.00 22.79
CA GLN A 89 -11.41 0.98 23.55
C GLN A 89 -11.20 0.46 24.98
N PRO A 90 -11.86 1.07 25.99
CA PRO A 90 -11.84 0.56 27.35
C PRO A 90 -12.39 -0.87 27.42
N PRO A 91 -11.98 -1.68 28.41
CA PRO A 91 -12.58 -2.99 28.64
C PRO A 91 -14.07 -2.83 28.96
N GLU A 92 -14.90 -3.71 28.42
CA GLU A 92 -16.31 -3.82 28.80
C GLU A 92 -16.44 -4.57 30.14
N SER A 93 -15.96 -3.95 31.21
CA SER A 93 -15.93 -4.48 32.57
C SER A 93 -16.82 -3.70 33.54
N SER A 94 -17.81 -2.95 33.03
CA SER A 94 -18.81 -2.30 33.89
C SER A 94 -19.69 -3.34 34.57
N GLU A 95 -20.36 -2.95 35.66
CA GLU A 95 -21.29 -3.83 36.38
C GLU A 95 -22.41 -4.32 35.44
N GLU A 96 -22.95 -3.43 34.60
CA GLU A 96 -24.00 -3.77 33.63
C GLU A 96 -23.50 -4.77 32.58
N ALA A 97 -22.24 -4.64 32.12
CA ALA A 97 -21.63 -5.57 31.16
C ALA A 97 -21.38 -6.96 31.78
N MET A 98 -21.01 -7.01 33.06
CA MET A 98 -20.86 -8.26 33.80
C MET A 98 -22.21 -8.93 34.04
N GLU A 99 -23.22 -8.16 34.45
CA GLU A 99 -24.59 -8.63 34.65
C GLU A 99 -25.18 -9.16 33.34
N TYR A 100 -25.01 -8.44 32.23
CA TYR A 100 -25.42 -8.89 30.90
C TYR A 100 -24.84 -10.27 30.56
N ARG A 101 -23.53 -10.47 30.69
CA ARG A 101 -22.89 -11.77 30.38
C ARG A 101 -23.37 -12.88 31.33
N ALA A 102 -23.57 -12.55 32.61
CA ALA A 102 -24.15 -13.49 33.57
C ALA A 102 -25.58 -13.91 33.16
N ASN A 103 -26.40 -12.95 32.72
CA ASN A 103 -27.75 -13.19 32.21
C ASN A 103 -27.74 -14.07 30.96
N ILE A 104 -26.86 -13.82 30.00
CA ILE A 104 -26.70 -14.67 28.80
C ILE A 104 -26.35 -16.12 29.18
N LYS A 105 -25.36 -16.29 30.07
CA LYS A 105 -24.95 -17.62 30.56
C LYS A 105 -26.10 -18.33 31.28
N ASP A 106 -26.86 -17.61 32.10
CA ASP A 106 -28.00 -18.14 32.81
C ASP A 106 -29.17 -18.51 31.89
N ILE A 107 -29.46 -17.71 30.86
CA ILE A 107 -30.44 -18.06 29.81
C ILE A 107 -30.03 -19.37 29.13
N LEU A 108 -28.77 -19.46 28.67
CA LEU A 108 -28.22 -20.65 28.03
C LEU A 108 -28.32 -21.88 28.93
N ALA A 109 -28.02 -21.75 30.22
CA ALA A 109 -28.15 -22.82 31.20
C ALA A 109 -29.62 -23.22 31.43
N THR A 110 -30.52 -22.24 31.54
CA THR A 110 -31.95 -22.43 31.81
C THR A 110 -32.66 -23.17 30.68
N ILE A 111 -32.32 -22.87 29.42
CA ILE A 111 -32.87 -23.50 28.21
C ILE A 111 -32.11 -24.76 27.78
N SER A 112 -31.04 -25.14 28.48
CA SER A 112 -30.22 -26.29 28.10
C SER A 112 -31.01 -27.60 28.18
N PRO A 113 -30.93 -28.47 27.16
CA PRO A 113 -31.53 -29.81 27.22
C PRO A 113 -30.87 -30.70 28.29
N LEU A 114 -29.63 -30.38 28.69
CA LEU A 114 -28.85 -31.13 29.69
C LEU A 114 -29.11 -30.66 31.13
N ARG A 115 -29.99 -29.67 31.33
CA ARG A 115 -30.32 -29.17 32.65
C ARG A 115 -31.07 -30.23 33.46
N GLN A 116 -30.74 -30.36 34.75
CA GLN A 116 -31.51 -31.18 35.68
C GLN A 116 -32.97 -30.68 35.77
N GLY A 117 -33.93 -31.56 35.51
CA GLY A 117 -35.35 -31.18 35.40
C GLY A 117 -35.79 -30.71 34.00
N GLY A 118 -34.87 -30.73 33.02
CA GLY A 118 -35.16 -30.38 31.63
C GLY A 118 -35.11 -28.87 31.33
N PRO A 119 -35.24 -28.51 30.05
CA PRO A 119 -35.18 -27.13 29.59
C PRO A 119 -36.43 -26.35 30.04
N GLN A 120 -36.24 -25.15 30.61
CA GLN A 120 -37.34 -24.28 31.04
C GLN A 120 -37.53 -23.12 30.08
N LEU A 121 -38.37 -23.35 29.06
CA LEU A 121 -38.62 -22.40 27.96
C LEU A 121 -39.05 -21.02 28.45
N TYR A 122 -40.10 -20.95 29.28
CA TYR A 122 -40.70 -19.70 29.70
C TYR A 122 -39.81 -18.89 30.66
N GLU A 123 -39.08 -19.57 31.55
CA GLU A 123 -38.16 -18.93 32.48
C GLU A 123 -36.95 -18.33 31.76
N ALA A 124 -36.41 -19.03 30.74
CA ALA A 124 -35.37 -18.47 29.89
C ALA A 124 -35.88 -17.28 29.06
N PHE A 125 -37.09 -17.39 28.50
CA PHE A 125 -37.72 -16.34 27.69
C PHE A 125 -37.89 -15.01 28.45
N LYS A 126 -38.34 -15.05 29.72
CA LYS A 126 -38.52 -13.86 30.56
C LYS A 126 -37.26 -13.02 30.77
N LYS A 127 -36.08 -13.64 30.64
CA LYS A 127 -34.78 -13.00 30.89
C LYS A 127 -34.21 -12.30 29.64
N LEU A 128 -34.77 -12.56 28.46
CA LEU A 128 -34.30 -11.96 27.21
C LEU A 128 -34.51 -10.43 27.17
N PRO A 129 -35.68 -9.87 27.53
CA PRO A 129 -35.88 -8.42 27.46
C PRO A 129 -34.92 -7.64 28.37
N SER A 130 -34.64 -8.15 29.58
CA SER A 130 -33.68 -7.53 30.48
C SER A 130 -32.26 -7.54 29.91
N ALA A 131 -31.81 -8.66 29.32
CA ALA A 131 -30.51 -8.72 28.64
C ALA A 131 -30.45 -7.75 27.44
N GLY A 132 -31.56 -7.58 26.72
CA GLY A 132 -31.67 -6.67 25.57
C GLY A 132 -31.54 -5.18 25.90
N THR A 133 -31.66 -4.79 27.17
CA THR A 133 -31.48 -3.39 27.59
C THR A 133 -30.02 -2.95 27.61
N TYR A 134 -29.07 -3.88 27.66
CA TYR A 134 -27.65 -3.57 27.63
C TYR A 134 -27.25 -3.04 26.25
N PRO A 135 -26.65 -1.83 26.13
CA PRO A 135 -26.32 -1.27 24.83
C PRO A 135 -25.42 -2.14 23.95
N GLY A 136 -24.51 -2.93 24.55
CA GLY A 136 -23.64 -3.86 23.81
C GLY A 136 -24.37 -5.06 23.19
N ASP A 137 -25.56 -5.39 23.68
CA ASP A 137 -26.45 -6.41 23.08
C ASP A 137 -26.96 -5.97 21.70
N ALA A 138 -27.11 -4.66 21.49
CA ALA A 138 -27.71 -4.07 20.29
C ALA A 138 -29.16 -4.55 20.01
N ASN A 139 -29.96 -4.75 21.07
CA ASN A 139 -31.36 -5.22 21.02
C ASN A 139 -31.55 -6.60 20.36
N ILE A 140 -30.51 -7.42 20.31
CA ILE A 140 -30.59 -8.77 19.74
C ILE A 140 -31.42 -9.68 20.65
N CYS A 141 -31.25 -9.60 21.97
CA CYS A 141 -32.07 -10.38 22.89
C CYS A 141 -33.56 -10.01 22.81
N SER A 142 -33.89 -8.72 22.62
CA SER A 142 -35.26 -8.27 22.37
C SER A 142 -35.81 -8.81 21.05
N SER A 143 -35.02 -8.73 19.98
CA SER A 143 -35.38 -9.29 18.67
C SER A 143 -35.58 -10.81 18.71
N LEU A 144 -34.77 -11.52 19.50
CA LEU A 144 -34.92 -12.95 19.76
C LEU A 144 -36.20 -13.24 20.54
N ALA A 145 -36.53 -12.43 21.56
CA ALA A 145 -37.79 -12.58 22.29
C ALA A 145 -39.00 -12.41 21.36
N GLU A 146 -38.99 -11.42 20.46
CA GLU A 146 -40.05 -11.24 19.46
C GLU A 146 -40.15 -12.45 18.52
N ALA A 147 -39.02 -12.96 18.02
CA ALA A 147 -39.00 -14.14 17.16
C ALA A 147 -39.54 -15.39 17.86
N ILE A 148 -39.18 -15.59 19.14
CA ILE A 148 -39.70 -16.67 19.98
C ILE A 148 -41.21 -16.51 20.21
N TYR A 149 -41.67 -15.30 20.49
CA TYR A 149 -43.08 -15.02 20.71
C TYR A 149 -43.92 -15.35 19.47
N VAL A 150 -43.50 -14.88 18.28
CA VAL A 150 -44.16 -15.20 17.01
C VAL A 150 -44.15 -16.71 16.74
N ALA A 151 -43.04 -17.39 17.02
CA ALA A 151 -42.92 -18.83 16.87
C ALA A 151 -43.85 -19.62 17.82
N MET A 152 -44.01 -19.15 19.06
CA MET A 152 -44.94 -19.73 20.04
C MET A 152 -46.40 -19.51 19.64
N LEU A 153 -46.75 -18.32 19.13
CA LEU A 153 -48.09 -18.04 18.61
C LEU A 153 -48.44 -18.95 17.43
N ALA A 154 -47.54 -19.07 16.45
CA ALA A 154 -47.75 -19.98 15.33
C ALA A 154 -48.01 -21.42 15.80
N LYS A 155 -47.29 -21.89 16.84
CA LYS A 155 -47.51 -23.21 17.44
C LYS A 155 -48.83 -23.33 18.21
N GLN A 156 -49.25 -22.27 18.91
CA GLN A 156 -50.53 -22.24 19.60
C GLN A 156 -51.70 -22.29 18.61
N ASP A 157 -51.62 -21.52 17.53
CA ASP A 157 -52.60 -21.53 16.44
C ASP A 157 -52.72 -22.93 15.81
N VAL A 158 -51.59 -23.63 15.59
CA VAL A 158 -51.57 -25.03 15.14
C VAL A 158 -52.36 -25.94 16.10
N ASN A 159 -52.14 -25.83 17.41
CA ASN A 159 -52.85 -26.66 18.39
C ASN A 159 -54.35 -26.36 18.42
N GLY A 160 -54.74 -25.08 18.34
CA GLY A 160 -56.14 -24.67 18.27
C GLY A 160 -56.82 -25.17 17.00
N LEU A 161 -56.17 -25.04 15.85
CA LEU A 161 -56.66 -25.53 14.55
C LEU A 161 -56.69 -27.05 14.48
N LYS A 162 -55.77 -27.75 15.17
CA LYS A 162 -55.83 -29.22 15.32
C LYS A 162 -57.06 -29.64 16.10
N GLY A 163 -57.34 -29.01 17.24
CA GLY A 163 -58.58 -29.26 18.00
C GLY A 163 -59.84 -28.98 17.19
N LEU A 164 -59.84 -27.89 16.40
CA LEU A 164 -60.92 -27.59 15.46
C LEU A 164 -61.07 -28.69 14.40
N ASN A 165 -59.99 -29.12 13.76
CA ASN A 165 -60.02 -30.18 12.76
C ASN A 165 -60.48 -31.52 13.36
N ASP A 166 -60.11 -31.84 14.61
CA ASP A 166 -60.59 -33.02 15.31
C ASP A 166 -62.10 -32.95 15.59
N SER A 167 -62.62 -31.77 15.95
CA SER A 167 -64.07 -31.54 16.13
C SER A 167 -64.85 -31.69 14.81
N ILE A 168 -64.29 -31.16 13.71
CA ILE A 168 -64.85 -31.25 12.36
C ILE A 168 -64.85 -32.73 11.88
N GLU A 169 -63.81 -33.49 12.24
CA GLU A 169 -63.72 -34.93 11.93
C GLU A 169 -64.77 -35.74 12.70
N GLN A 170 -65.05 -35.37 13.95
CA GLN A 170 -66.13 -35.98 14.74
C GLN A 170 -67.50 -35.67 14.13
N GLU A 171 -67.75 -34.42 13.69
CA GLU A 171 -68.97 -34.04 12.97
C GLU A 171 -69.13 -34.86 11.67
N LYS A 172 -68.06 -34.99 10.87
CA LYS A 172 -68.05 -35.83 9.67
C LYS A 172 -68.45 -37.28 9.98
N LYS A 173 -67.82 -37.89 10.99
CA LYS A 173 -68.12 -39.28 11.41
C LYS A 173 -69.57 -39.44 11.85
N ALA A 174 -70.11 -38.47 12.58
CA ALA A 174 -71.51 -38.49 13.00
C ALA A 174 -72.46 -38.38 11.80
N LEU A 175 -72.16 -37.51 10.83
CA LEU A 175 -72.93 -37.37 9.59
C LEU A 175 -72.89 -38.66 8.74
N THR A 176 -71.72 -39.28 8.59
CA THR A 176 -71.57 -40.55 7.87
C THR A 176 -72.31 -41.69 8.58
N ALA A 177 -72.18 -41.82 9.90
CA ALA A 177 -72.90 -42.84 10.67
C ALA A 177 -74.43 -42.67 10.58
N LYS A 178 -74.91 -41.42 10.65
CA LYS A 178 -76.33 -41.09 10.45
C LYS A 178 -76.79 -41.48 9.03
N GLN A 179 -76.00 -41.16 8.01
CA GLN A 179 -76.28 -41.49 6.62
C GLN A 179 -76.30 -43.01 6.37
N ASP A 180 -75.36 -43.76 6.94
CA ASP A 180 -75.30 -45.22 6.84
C ASP A 180 -76.50 -45.87 7.53
N TRP A 181 -76.89 -45.33 8.69
CA TRP A 181 -78.09 -45.75 9.42
C TRP A 181 -79.36 -45.48 8.59
N GLU A 182 -79.54 -44.27 8.06
CA GLU A 182 -80.70 -43.89 7.23
C GLU A 182 -80.77 -44.71 5.93
N THR A 183 -79.63 -44.97 5.28
CA THR A 183 -79.57 -45.78 4.05
C THR A 183 -79.93 -47.23 4.33
N SER A 184 -79.46 -47.78 5.46
CA SER A 184 -79.77 -49.15 5.88
C SER A 184 -81.22 -49.31 6.36
N HIS A 185 -81.76 -48.34 7.11
CA HIS A 185 -83.16 -48.31 7.55
C HIS A 185 -84.15 -48.11 6.40
N ASN A 186 -83.81 -47.25 5.44
CA ASN A 186 -84.65 -47.07 4.25
C ASN A 186 -84.63 -48.34 3.37
N ARG A 187 -83.48 -49.03 3.28
CA ARG A 187 -83.39 -50.33 2.57
C ARG A 187 -84.22 -51.40 3.27
N SER A 188 -84.18 -51.50 4.59
CA SER A 188 -85.01 -52.47 5.34
C SER A 188 -86.50 -52.16 5.24
N GLN A 189 -86.93 -50.89 5.28
CA GLN A 189 -88.33 -50.51 5.01
C GLN A 189 -88.79 -50.86 3.59
N MET A 190 -87.92 -50.75 2.58
CA MET A 190 -88.23 -51.19 1.21
C MET A 190 -88.35 -52.71 1.10
N LEU A 191 -87.55 -53.48 1.85
CA LEU A 191 -87.65 -54.94 1.92
C LEU A 191 -88.94 -55.41 2.65
N ASP A 192 -89.33 -54.71 3.72
CA ASP A 192 -90.53 -55.01 4.52
C ASP A 192 -91.86 -54.68 3.79
N GLN A 193 -91.81 -53.83 2.76
CA GLN A 193 -92.96 -53.53 1.88
C GLN A 193 -93.14 -54.52 0.72
N THR A 194 -92.42 -55.65 0.70
CA THR A 194 -92.64 -56.71 -0.30
C THR A 194 -93.73 -57.66 0.19
N THR A 195 -95.00 -57.32 -0.06
CA THR A 195 -96.14 -58.20 0.12
C THR A 195 -95.96 -59.50 -0.68
N ARG A 196 -96.10 -60.65 -0.02
CA ARG A 196 -96.23 -61.97 -0.68
C ARG A 196 -97.59 -62.02 -1.39
N THR A 197 -97.59 -62.09 -2.71
CA THR A 197 -98.74 -62.58 -3.50
C THR A 197 -98.31 -63.84 -4.26
N ASN A 198 -99.10 -64.90 -4.11
CA ASN A 198 -98.92 -66.15 -4.83
C ASN A 198 -99.10 -65.94 -6.35
N GLN A 199 -98.26 -66.65 -7.12
CA GLN A 199 -98.23 -66.83 -8.58
C GLN A 199 -97.48 -65.77 -9.42
N GLY A 200 -96.44 -66.25 -10.12
CA GLY A 200 -95.90 -65.64 -11.34
C GLY A 200 -94.79 -64.61 -11.15
N THR A 201 -93.53 -65.04 -11.30
CA THR A 201 -92.33 -64.23 -11.11
C THR A 201 -92.12 -63.23 -12.25
N THR A 202 -92.26 -61.93 -11.99
CA THR A 202 -91.35 -60.87 -12.47
C THR A 202 -91.46 -59.68 -11.52
N THR A 203 -90.48 -59.54 -10.63
CA THR A 203 -90.39 -58.41 -9.69
C THR A 203 -89.73 -57.24 -10.42
N GLN A 204 -90.50 -56.22 -10.81
CA GLN A 204 -89.92 -54.90 -11.12
C GLN A 204 -89.73 -54.15 -9.80
N GLN A 205 -88.47 -53.85 -9.45
CA GLN A 205 -88.14 -52.91 -8.37
C GLN A 205 -88.68 -51.53 -8.75
N VAL A 206 -89.74 -51.07 -8.10
CA VAL A 206 -90.20 -49.69 -8.21
C VAL A 206 -89.29 -48.83 -7.33
N GLU A 207 -88.24 -48.25 -7.92
CA GLU A 207 -87.45 -47.21 -7.25
C GLU A 207 -88.32 -45.95 -7.07
N ARG A 208 -88.66 -45.60 -5.83
CA ARG A 208 -89.27 -44.31 -5.51
C ARG A 208 -88.21 -43.21 -5.56
N GLU A 209 -88.38 -42.23 -6.44
CA GLU A 209 -87.59 -40.99 -6.42
C GLU A 209 -87.82 -40.26 -5.09
N GLY A 210 -86.74 -39.96 -4.36
CA GLY A 210 -86.78 -39.26 -3.07
C GLY A 210 -86.38 -40.08 -1.84
N THR A 211 -86.16 -41.39 -1.97
CA THR A 211 -85.73 -42.28 -0.86
C THR A 211 -84.35 -42.89 -1.08
N GLY A 212 -83.63 -43.20 0.00
CA GLY A 212 -82.29 -43.80 -0.05
C GLY A 212 -81.23 -42.87 -0.67
N THR A 213 -80.34 -43.44 -1.49
CA THR A 213 -79.19 -42.75 -2.12
C THR A 213 -79.59 -41.67 -3.14
N LYS A 214 -80.88 -41.58 -3.49
CA LYS A 214 -81.42 -40.58 -4.41
C LYS A 214 -82.13 -39.41 -3.70
N SER A 215 -82.26 -39.44 -2.37
CA SER A 215 -82.92 -38.39 -1.58
C SER A 215 -82.14 -37.07 -1.57
N LEU A 216 -82.85 -35.93 -1.44
CA LEU A 216 -82.22 -34.60 -1.32
C LEU A 216 -81.35 -34.52 -0.06
N ALA A 217 -81.83 -35.06 1.06
CA ALA A 217 -81.08 -35.13 2.32
C ALA A 217 -79.75 -35.91 2.17
N TYR A 218 -79.75 -37.01 1.42
CA TYR A 218 -78.53 -37.77 1.12
C TYR A 218 -77.56 -36.97 0.24
N LYS A 219 -78.07 -36.27 -0.78
CA LYS A 219 -77.25 -35.41 -1.65
C LYS A 219 -76.65 -34.22 -0.89
N ASP A 220 -77.41 -33.61 0.01
CA ASP A 220 -76.94 -32.50 0.85
C ASP A 220 -75.94 -32.98 1.92
N ALA A 221 -76.14 -34.16 2.51
CA ALA A 221 -75.17 -34.78 3.42
C ALA A 221 -73.83 -35.07 2.73
N LEU A 222 -73.86 -35.63 1.51
CA LEU A 222 -72.66 -35.83 0.70
C LEU A 222 -71.96 -34.50 0.35
N ARG A 223 -72.72 -33.46 -0.02
CA ARG A 223 -72.17 -32.11 -0.26
C ARG A 223 -71.49 -31.57 1.00
N ARG A 224 -72.13 -31.71 2.16
CA ARG A 224 -71.59 -31.27 3.45
C ARG A 224 -70.31 -32.00 3.84
N ILE A 225 -70.21 -33.30 3.58
CA ILE A 225 -68.99 -34.09 3.80
C ILE A 225 -67.85 -33.57 2.91
N VAL A 226 -68.13 -33.28 1.63
CA VAL A 226 -67.14 -32.71 0.69
C VAL A 226 -66.68 -31.31 1.12
N GLU A 227 -67.60 -30.46 1.57
CA GLU A 227 -67.27 -29.13 2.13
C GLU A 227 -66.39 -29.25 3.37
N ILE A 228 -66.72 -30.17 4.28
CA ILE A 228 -65.92 -30.46 5.48
C ILE A 228 -64.50 -30.89 5.10
N GLU A 229 -64.34 -31.78 4.13
CA GLU A 229 -63.02 -32.20 3.65
C GLU A 229 -62.24 -31.06 3.00
N ALA A 230 -62.90 -30.19 2.25
CA ALA A 230 -62.28 -29.01 1.65
C ALA A 230 -61.81 -28.01 2.72
N LEU A 231 -62.63 -27.76 3.74
CA LEU A 231 -62.28 -26.89 4.87
C LEU A 231 -61.12 -27.47 5.69
N LYS A 232 -61.13 -28.78 5.97
CA LYS A 232 -60.03 -29.46 6.66
C LYS A 232 -58.72 -29.33 5.88
N LYS A 233 -58.74 -29.62 4.57
CA LYS A 233 -57.55 -29.46 3.70
C LYS A 233 -57.05 -28.02 3.69
N LYS A 234 -57.96 -27.04 3.57
CA LYS A 234 -57.62 -25.61 3.61
C LYS A 234 -56.97 -25.22 4.95
N ASN A 235 -57.55 -25.65 6.08
CA ASN A 235 -57.00 -25.37 7.41
C ASN A 235 -55.62 -25.99 7.60
N ILE A 236 -55.41 -27.23 7.16
CA ILE A 236 -54.10 -27.90 7.21
C ILE A 236 -53.08 -27.13 6.39
N LEU A 237 -53.38 -26.80 5.13
CA LEU A 237 -52.49 -26.03 4.27
C LEU A 237 -52.13 -24.66 4.86
N GLN A 238 -53.13 -23.94 5.39
CA GLN A 238 -52.90 -22.63 6.02
C GLN A 238 -51.98 -22.76 7.25
N THR A 239 -52.17 -23.80 8.06
CA THR A 239 -51.36 -24.09 9.25
C THR A 239 -49.91 -24.43 8.87
N GLU A 240 -49.72 -25.26 7.84
CA GLU A 240 -48.40 -25.63 7.33
C GLU A 240 -47.66 -24.41 6.78
N VAL A 241 -48.33 -23.57 5.99
CA VAL A 241 -47.76 -22.33 5.45
C VAL A 241 -47.33 -21.37 6.58
N GLN A 242 -48.20 -21.13 7.57
CA GLN A 242 -47.87 -20.26 8.70
C GLN A 242 -46.70 -20.81 9.53
N THR A 243 -46.65 -22.13 9.75
CA THR A 243 -45.55 -22.78 10.48
C THR A 243 -44.23 -22.66 9.72
N ILE A 244 -44.23 -22.90 8.41
CA ILE A 244 -43.04 -22.77 7.55
C ILE A 244 -42.56 -21.31 7.54
N GLN A 245 -43.47 -20.34 7.44
CA GLN A 245 -43.13 -18.92 7.44
C GLN A 245 -42.48 -18.51 8.77
N ALA A 246 -43.07 -18.89 9.91
CA ALA A 246 -42.53 -18.60 11.23
C ALA A 246 -41.14 -19.23 11.45
N LYS A 247 -40.96 -20.50 11.04
CA LYS A 247 -39.65 -21.17 11.07
C LYS A 247 -38.62 -20.44 10.20
N THR A 248 -38.99 -20.07 8.98
CA THR A 248 -38.08 -19.42 8.02
C THR A 248 -37.62 -18.07 8.56
N GLN A 249 -38.55 -17.25 9.07
CA GLN A 249 -38.19 -15.96 9.66
C GLN A 249 -37.25 -16.11 10.86
N TYR A 250 -37.50 -17.11 11.71
CA TYR A 250 -36.62 -17.41 12.84
C TYR A 250 -35.22 -17.82 12.39
N GLN A 251 -35.13 -18.71 11.41
CA GLN A 251 -33.85 -19.18 10.84
C GLN A 251 -33.06 -18.03 10.20
N VAL A 252 -33.73 -17.07 9.54
CA VAL A 252 -33.09 -15.87 8.97
C VAL A 252 -32.38 -15.05 10.05
N ASN A 253 -33.04 -14.82 11.19
CA ASN A 253 -32.41 -14.11 12.31
C ASN A 253 -31.18 -14.85 12.84
N MET A 254 -31.25 -16.18 12.96
CA MET A 254 -30.09 -17.00 13.38
C MET A 254 -28.90 -16.84 12.45
N MET A 255 -29.13 -16.91 11.13
CA MET A 255 -28.07 -16.75 10.12
C MET A 255 -27.47 -15.34 10.16
N GLN A 256 -28.31 -14.32 10.33
CA GLN A 256 -27.85 -12.94 10.45
C GLN A 256 -26.94 -12.77 11.66
N TRP A 257 -27.33 -13.25 12.84
CA TRP A 257 -26.50 -13.17 14.04
C TRP A 257 -25.20 -13.95 13.92
N PHE A 258 -25.24 -15.11 13.25
CA PHE A 258 -24.02 -15.87 12.96
C PHE A 258 -23.04 -15.07 12.09
N ALA A 259 -23.52 -14.47 11.00
CA ALA A 259 -22.72 -13.60 10.14
C ALA A 259 -22.19 -12.35 10.89
N GLN A 260 -22.94 -11.85 11.87
CA GLN A 260 -22.53 -10.76 12.76
C GLN A 260 -21.59 -11.20 13.90
N ARG A 261 -21.19 -12.48 13.95
CA ARG A 261 -20.32 -13.06 14.98
C ARG A 261 -20.92 -13.00 16.39
N ARG A 262 -22.25 -13.05 16.48
CA ARG A 262 -23.05 -13.06 17.71
C ARG A 262 -23.36 -14.49 18.15
N TYR A 263 -22.30 -15.27 18.39
CA TYR A 263 -22.40 -16.71 18.57
C TYR A 263 -23.24 -17.11 19.79
N GLU A 264 -23.17 -16.38 20.90
CA GLU A 264 -23.99 -16.66 22.09
C GLU A 264 -25.49 -16.52 21.79
N HIS A 265 -25.88 -15.53 20.98
CA HIS A 265 -27.27 -15.37 20.52
C HIS A 265 -27.70 -16.49 19.58
N VAL A 266 -26.81 -16.97 18.70
CA VAL A 266 -27.09 -18.14 17.86
C VAL A 266 -27.32 -19.39 18.70
N LEU A 267 -26.52 -19.60 19.75
CA LEU A 267 -26.70 -20.72 20.69
C LEU A 267 -28.04 -20.63 21.44
N MET A 268 -28.40 -19.44 21.95
CA MET A 268 -29.70 -19.24 22.58
C MET A 268 -30.82 -19.54 21.59
N ALA A 269 -30.75 -18.95 20.40
CA ALA A 269 -31.75 -19.10 19.36
C ALA A 269 -31.93 -20.56 18.92
N SER A 270 -30.84 -21.31 18.73
CA SER A 270 -30.85 -22.73 18.41
C SER A 270 -31.55 -23.56 19.48
N ARG A 271 -31.22 -23.32 20.76
CA ARG A 271 -31.85 -24.03 21.88
C ARG A 271 -33.34 -23.73 21.97
N PHE A 272 -33.74 -22.46 21.85
CA PHE A 272 -35.14 -22.07 21.79
C PHE A 272 -35.87 -22.69 20.59
N TYR A 273 -35.25 -22.69 19.40
CA TYR A 273 -35.80 -23.31 18.19
C TYR A 273 -36.14 -24.78 18.45
N ASN A 274 -35.18 -25.56 18.99
CA ASN A 274 -35.37 -26.98 19.26
C ASN A 274 -36.42 -27.26 20.36
N GLN A 275 -36.70 -26.31 21.25
CA GLN A 275 -37.77 -26.43 22.24
C GLN A 275 -39.16 -26.08 21.66
N ILE A 276 -39.21 -25.13 20.73
CA ILE A 276 -40.45 -24.70 20.09
C ILE A 276 -40.86 -25.73 19.02
N TRP A 277 -39.96 -26.12 18.13
CA TRP A 277 -40.23 -27.08 17.06
C TRP A 277 -39.60 -28.43 17.39
N LYS A 278 -40.44 -29.38 17.80
CA LYS A 278 -40.04 -30.74 18.19
C LYS A 278 -40.25 -31.77 17.07
N ASP A 279 -40.38 -31.31 15.84
CA ASP A 279 -40.67 -32.13 14.66
C ASP A 279 -39.43 -32.69 13.97
N GLY A 280 -38.23 -32.39 14.48
CA GLY A 280 -36.95 -32.87 13.95
C GLY A 280 -36.49 -32.15 12.67
N ASP A 281 -37.30 -31.23 12.13
CA ASP A 281 -36.96 -30.40 10.98
C ASP A 281 -36.00 -29.29 11.39
N SER A 282 -34.71 -29.59 11.23
CA SER A 282 -33.59 -28.69 11.53
C SER A 282 -32.90 -28.14 10.28
N ALA A 283 -33.40 -28.48 9.08
CA ALA A 283 -32.82 -27.98 7.83
C ALA A 283 -33.05 -26.47 7.72
N LEU A 284 -31.98 -25.72 7.41
CA LEU A 284 -32.07 -24.29 7.18
C LEU A 284 -32.61 -24.05 5.78
N ARG A 285 -33.66 -23.24 5.69
CA ARG A 285 -34.26 -22.81 4.42
C ARG A 285 -33.46 -21.62 3.88
N ILE A 286 -32.32 -21.92 3.27
CA ILE A 286 -31.40 -20.92 2.70
C ILE A 286 -31.51 -20.96 1.17
N ASP A 287 -31.45 -19.79 0.55
CA ASP A 287 -31.19 -19.70 -0.88
C ASP A 287 -29.84 -20.37 -1.21
N LYS A 288 -29.83 -21.28 -2.19
CA LYS A 288 -28.66 -22.09 -2.55
C LYS A 288 -27.47 -21.23 -3.00
N ASN A 289 -27.72 -20.02 -3.52
CA ASN A 289 -26.71 -19.08 -4.00
C ASN A 289 -26.31 -18.03 -2.96
N SER A 290 -26.95 -17.99 -1.79
CA SER A 290 -26.56 -17.06 -0.72
C SER A 290 -25.15 -17.36 -0.21
N ASP A 291 -24.45 -16.33 0.26
CA ASP A 291 -23.10 -16.50 0.79
C ASP A 291 -23.09 -17.42 2.00
N VAL A 292 -24.11 -17.34 2.86
CA VAL A 292 -24.30 -18.28 3.99
C VAL A 292 -24.38 -19.72 3.49
N SER A 293 -25.19 -20.02 2.46
CA SER A 293 -25.26 -21.37 1.86
C SER A 293 -23.91 -21.85 1.33
N LYS A 294 -23.14 -20.96 0.69
CA LYS A 294 -21.78 -21.28 0.19
C LYS A 294 -20.83 -21.64 1.34
N LEU A 295 -20.90 -20.94 2.49
CA LEU A 295 -20.08 -21.27 3.67
C LEU A 295 -20.28 -22.72 4.14
N PHE A 296 -21.52 -23.20 4.15
CA PHE A 296 -21.81 -24.58 4.59
C PHE A 296 -21.49 -25.61 3.51
N THR A 297 -21.90 -25.34 2.27
CA THR A 297 -21.83 -26.32 1.17
C THR A 297 -20.43 -26.46 0.58
N GLN A 298 -19.65 -25.38 0.48
CA GLN A 298 -18.32 -25.39 -0.11
C GLN A 298 -17.22 -25.72 0.90
N SER A 299 -17.35 -25.29 2.16
CA SER A 299 -16.29 -25.51 3.16
C SER A 299 -16.30 -26.90 3.77
N VAL A 300 -17.49 -27.48 4.02
CA VAL A 300 -17.62 -28.68 4.86
C VAL A 300 -18.43 -29.81 4.21
N GLY A 301 -19.06 -29.57 3.06
CA GLY A 301 -19.92 -30.55 2.38
C GLY A 301 -21.14 -31.00 3.19
N MET A 302 -21.52 -30.23 4.21
CA MET A 302 -22.63 -30.52 5.11
C MET A 302 -23.88 -29.74 4.72
N SER A 303 -25.05 -30.31 4.97
CA SER A 303 -26.31 -29.58 4.82
C SER A 303 -26.44 -28.51 5.91
N PRO A 304 -26.80 -27.26 5.57
CA PRO A 304 -26.97 -26.20 6.54
C PRO A 304 -28.16 -26.54 7.45
N THR A 305 -27.89 -26.75 8.74
CA THR A 305 -28.90 -27.06 9.77
C THR A 305 -28.77 -26.14 10.99
N VAL A 306 -29.84 -26.05 11.78
CA VAL A 306 -29.83 -25.39 13.09
C VAL A 306 -28.75 -26.00 14.00
N SER A 307 -28.58 -27.32 13.95
CA SER A 307 -27.53 -28.03 14.70
C SER A 307 -26.12 -27.65 14.24
N SER A 308 -25.89 -27.51 12.92
CA SER A 308 -24.58 -27.07 12.44
C SER A 308 -24.26 -25.63 12.86
N LEU A 309 -25.24 -24.72 12.86
CA LEU A 309 -25.04 -23.36 13.39
C LEU A 309 -24.67 -23.37 14.88
N ASP A 310 -25.31 -24.23 15.68
CA ASP A 310 -24.99 -24.40 17.09
C ASP A 310 -23.57 -24.93 17.31
N SER A 311 -23.19 -25.99 16.60
CA SER A 311 -21.84 -26.57 16.68
C SER A 311 -20.77 -25.55 16.31
N PHE A 312 -20.91 -24.85 15.18
CA PHE A 312 -19.94 -23.85 14.75
C PHE A 312 -19.86 -22.65 15.70
N SER A 313 -20.98 -22.25 16.28
CA SER A 313 -21.00 -21.17 17.27
C SER A 313 -20.23 -21.58 18.54
N ASN A 314 -20.41 -22.81 19.04
CA ASN A 314 -19.62 -23.33 20.15
C ASN A 314 -18.12 -23.45 19.81
N ASP A 315 -17.80 -23.91 18.60
CA ASP A 315 -16.42 -24.05 18.15
C ASP A 315 -15.73 -22.69 18.01
N ALA A 316 -16.42 -21.68 17.46
CA ALA A 316 -15.91 -20.31 17.36
C ALA A 316 -15.68 -19.67 18.74
N ILE A 317 -16.61 -19.86 19.69
CA ILE A 317 -16.44 -19.40 21.08
C ILE A 317 -15.20 -20.04 21.71
N ARG A 318 -15.08 -21.37 21.62
CA ARG A 318 -13.94 -22.11 22.17
C ARG A 318 -12.62 -21.70 21.51
N GLU A 319 -12.62 -21.41 20.22
CA GLU A 319 -11.40 -21.00 19.51
C GLU A 319 -10.96 -19.59 19.92
N VAL A 320 -11.91 -18.67 20.13
CA VAL A 320 -11.62 -17.34 20.66
C VAL A 320 -11.06 -17.42 22.09
N ASP A 321 -11.61 -18.29 22.94
CA ASP A 321 -11.07 -18.53 24.29
C ASP A 321 -9.59 -18.96 24.22
N LYS A 322 -9.27 -19.94 23.37
CA LYS A 322 -7.90 -20.42 23.17
C LYS A 322 -6.98 -19.33 22.61
N TYR A 323 -7.45 -18.52 21.67
CA TYR A 323 -6.66 -17.42 21.13
C TYR A 323 -6.35 -16.37 22.19
N ILE A 324 -7.32 -16.04 23.06
CA ILE A 324 -7.09 -15.12 24.17
C ILE A 324 -6.16 -15.73 25.23
N GLU A 325 -6.26 -17.02 25.51
CA GLU A 325 -5.32 -17.73 26.38
C GLU A 325 -3.89 -17.69 25.82
N ALA A 326 -3.73 -18.06 24.54
CA ALA A 326 -2.44 -18.01 23.84
C ALA A 326 -1.87 -16.58 23.80
N PHE A 327 -2.71 -15.58 23.49
CA PHE A 327 -2.35 -14.17 23.54
C PHE A 327 -1.77 -13.78 24.90
N ASN A 328 -2.48 -14.10 25.98
CA ASN A 328 -2.03 -13.78 27.34
C ASN A 328 -0.69 -14.44 27.65
N LEU A 329 -0.50 -15.71 27.28
CA LEU A 329 0.75 -16.44 27.48
C LEU A 329 1.92 -15.85 26.68
N MET A 330 1.72 -15.53 25.40
CA MET A 330 2.74 -14.91 24.55
C MET A 330 3.13 -13.53 25.07
N LEU A 331 2.14 -12.75 25.52
CA LEU A 331 2.37 -11.43 26.10
C LEU A 331 3.21 -11.47 27.38
N THR A 332 3.07 -12.51 28.22
CA THR A 332 3.93 -12.69 29.40
C THR A 332 5.35 -13.12 29.05
N ARG A 333 5.55 -13.82 27.93
CA ARG A 333 6.88 -14.21 27.43
C ARG A 333 7.63 -13.08 26.72
N GLY A 334 6.93 -12.02 26.32
CA GLY A 334 7.45 -10.94 25.49
C GLY A 334 7.44 -11.28 23.99
N GLU A 335 6.64 -12.26 23.59
CA GLU A 335 6.40 -12.67 22.21
C GLU A 335 5.30 -11.78 21.59
N LEU A 336 5.57 -10.48 21.51
CA LEU A 336 4.56 -9.46 21.19
C LEU A 336 4.07 -9.54 19.73
N HIS A 337 4.91 -10.04 18.81
CA HIS A 337 4.50 -10.22 17.42
C HIS A 337 3.40 -11.28 17.31
N SER A 338 3.67 -12.49 17.81
CA SER A 338 2.72 -13.60 17.81
C SER A 338 1.49 -13.27 18.66
N ALA A 339 1.68 -12.61 19.80
CA ALA A 339 0.57 -12.13 20.64
C ALA A 339 -0.36 -11.22 19.83
N SER A 340 0.19 -10.24 19.09
CA SER A 340 -0.63 -9.35 18.26
C SER A 340 -1.48 -10.13 17.25
N GLN A 341 -0.90 -11.13 16.56
CA GLN A 341 -1.60 -11.98 15.60
C GLN A 341 -2.74 -12.77 16.27
N ARG A 342 -2.47 -13.46 17.39
CA ARG A 342 -3.51 -14.21 18.12
C ARG A 342 -4.66 -13.31 18.59
N LEU A 343 -4.35 -12.08 19.03
CA LEU A 343 -5.39 -11.13 19.43
C LEU A 343 -6.25 -10.67 18.24
N MET A 344 -5.65 -10.49 17.07
CA MET A 344 -6.40 -10.15 15.86
C MET A 344 -7.28 -11.30 15.39
N GLU A 345 -6.79 -12.54 15.43
CA GLU A 345 -7.58 -13.73 15.14
C GLU A 345 -8.78 -13.84 16.09
N ALA A 346 -8.54 -13.68 17.40
CA ALA A 346 -9.62 -13.64 18.39
C ALA A 346 -10.66 -12.54 18.09
N TYR A 347 -10.20 -11.34 17.74
CA TYR A 347 -11.08 -10.22 17.40
C TYR A 347 -11.86 -10.44 16.09
N ALA A 348 -11.18 -10.96 15.07
CA ALA A 348 -11.75 -11.26 13.76
C ALA A 348 -12.84 -12.33 13.84
N ILE A 349 -12.71 -13.27 14.78
CA ILE A 349 -13.70 -14.31 14.99
C ILE A 349 -14.79 -13.83 15.95
N GLY A 350 -14.43 -13.30 17.12
CA GLY A 350 -15.37 -13.10 18.22
C GLY A 350 -15.27 -11.73 18.88
N GLU A 351 -15.25 -10.65 18.09
CA GLU A 351 -15.22 -9.26 18.56
C GLU A 351 -16.14 -8.97 19.77
N TYR A 352 -17.31 -9.60 19.83
CA TYR A 352 -18.33 -9.35 20.84
C TYR A 352 -18.33 -10.37 21.99
N LEU A 353 -17.46 -11.37 21.94
CA LEU A 353 -17.35 -12.36 22.99
C LEU A 353 -16.67 -11.78 24.22
N GLY A 354 -17.10 -12.22 25.41
CA GLY A 354 -16.60 -11.75 26.70
C GLY A 354 -15.08 -11.68 26.84
N PRO A 355 -14.30 -12.72 26.47
CA PRO A 355 -12.84 -12.70 26.57
C PRO A 355 -12.15 -11.57 25.77
N VAL A 356 -12.72 -11.21 24.61
CA VAL A 356 -12.22 -10.12 23.75
C VAL A 356 -12.69 -8.78 24.31
N ALA A 357 -13.99 -8.65 24.57
CA ALA A 357 -14.61 -7.42 25.04
C ALA A 357 -14.05 -6.94 26.40
N SER A 358 -13.75 -7.87 27.31
CA SER A 358 -13.24 -7.59 28.67
C SER A 358 -11.72 -7.47 28.77
N LEU A 359 -10.99 -7.60 27.65
CA LEU A 359 -9.53 -7.53 27.68
C LEU A 359 -9.05 -6.16 28.20
N SER A 360 -8.08 -6.17 29.11
CA SER A 360 -7.62 -4.94 29.77
C SER A 360 -7.00 -3.93 28.78
N LEU A 361 -7.24 -2.64 29.02
CA LEU A 361 -6.73 -1.56 28.17
C LEU A 361 -5.20 -1.57 28.08
N ASP A 362 -4.49 -1.86 29.18
CA ASP A 362 -3.03 -1.96 29.20
C ASP A 362 -2.49 -2.97 28.17
N LYS A 363 -3.07 -4.18 28.15
CA LYS A 363 -2.70 -5.23 27.18
C LYS A 363 -2.97 -4.79 25.74
N LYS A 364 -4.12 -4.14 25.52
CA LYS A 364 -4.49 -3.60 24.21
C LYS A 364 -3.53 -2.50 23.74
N LEU A 365 -3.16 -1.57 24.62
CA LEU A 365 -2.24 -0.48 24.29
C LEU A 365 -0.82 -0.95 23.98
N ARG A 366 -0.34 -2.01 24.66
CA ARG A 366 0.94 -2.66 24.30
C ARG A 366 0.92 -3.19 22.87
N VAL A 367 -0.15 -3.85 22.48
CA VAL A 367 -0.34 -4.30 21.09
C VAL A 367 -0.47 -3.10 20.16
N ALA A 368 -1.22 -2.06 20.53
CA ALA A 368 -1.41 -0.86 19.71
C ALA A 368 -0.09 -0.17 19.36
N ALA A 369 0.79 0.01 20.35
CA ALA A 369 2.10 0.61 20.15
C ALA A 369 2.95 -0.21 19.16
N TYR A 370 3.00 -1.53 19.37
CA TYR A 370 3.71 -2.44 18.48
C TYR A 370 3.18 -2.41 17.04
N VAL A 371 1.86 -2.49 16.88
CA VAL A 371 1.20 -2.49 15.56
C VAL A 371 1.42 -1.17 14.82
N ARG A 372 1.40 -0.04 15.53
CA ARG A 372 1.73 1.27 14.95
C ARG A 372 3.16 1.30 14.43
N ASP A 373 4.12 0.88 15.23
CA ASP A 373 5.54 0.90 14.86
C ASP A 373 5.81 -0.08 13.70
N LEU A 374 5.11 -1.21 13.67
CA LEU A 374 5.14 -2.17 12.56
C LEU A 374 4.58 -1.56 11.25
N HIS A 375 3.47 -0.82 11.32
CA HIS A 375 2.93 -0.10 10.16
C HIS A 375 3.86 0.99 9.66
N GLU A 376 4.49 1.73 10.56
CA GLU A 376 5.46 2.76 10.21
C GLU A 376 6.69 2.15 9.53
N LEU A 377 7.12 0.96 9.96
CA LEU A 377 8.20 0.22 9.31
C LEU A 377 7.83 -0.11 7.86
N TYR A 378 6.62 -0.64 7.60
CA TYR A 378 6.18 -0.88 6.22
C TYR A 378 6.14 0.39 5.39
N GLY A 379 5.55 1.46 5.93
CA GLY A 379 5.49 2.74 5.23
C GLY A 379 6.90 3.27 4.89
N SER A 380 7.87 3.08 5.78
CA SER A 380 9.27 3.46 5.55
C SER A 380 9.92 2.61 4.46
N LEU A 381 9.68 1.30 4.44
CA LEU A 381 10.18 0.39 3.42
C LEU A 381 9.56 0.66 2.05
N GLU A 382 8.26 0.92 1.97
CA GLU A 382 7.56 1.30 0.74
C GLU A 382 8.03 2.66 0.21
N ALA A 383 8.35 3.59 1.12
CA ALA A 383 8.94 4.89 0.77
C ALA A 383 10.44 4.81 0.45
N HIS A 384 11.04 3.62 0.52
CA HIS A 384 12.47 3.38 0.35
C HIS A 384 13.35 4.19 1.33
N ASP A 385 12.81 4.55 2.50
CA ASP A 385 13.56 5.21 3.59
C ASP A 385 14.18 4.16 4.51
N TYR A 386 15.27 3.55 4.05
CA TYR A 386 15.93 2.47 4.77
C TYR A 386 16.63 2.92 6.07
N THR A 387 16.91 4.21 6.22
CA THR A 387 17.44 4.77 7.48
C THR A 387 16.39 4.66 8.58
N ARG A 388 15.18 5.17 8.31
CA ARG A 388 14.06 5.09 9.25
C ARG A 388 13.61 3.64 9.45
N ALA A 389 13.55 2.86 8.37
CA ALA A 389 13.19 1.44 8.45
C ALA A 389 14.14 0.67 9.39
N LYS A 390 15.45 0.93 9.34
CA LYS A 390 16.42 0.30 10.25
C LYS A 390 16.16 0.67 11.70
N THR A 391 15.94 1.96 11.99
CA THR A 391 15.63 2.42 13.36
C THR A 391 14.36 1.76 13.91
N LEU A 392 13.31 1.66 13.10
CA LEU A 392 12.05 1.01 13.50
C LEU A 392 12.23 -0.50 13.68
N ALA A 393 12.96 -1.17 12.78
CA ALA A 393 13.26 -2.59 12.90
C ALA A 393 14.02 -2.91 14.19
N ASP A 394 15.04 -2.10 14.54
CA ASP A 394 15.82 -2.29 15.78
C ASP A 394 14.97 -2.02 17.03
N LYS A 395 14.06 -1.05 16.97
CA LYS A 395 13.06 -0.83 18.03
C LYS A 395 12.14 -2.04 18.19
N LEU A 396 11.57 -2.56 17.11
CA LEU A 396 10.68 -3.72 17.12
C LEU A 396 11.36 -4.99 17.63
N LYS A 397 12.64 -5.22 17.31
CA LYS A 397 13.45 -6.31 17.90
C LYS A 397 13.57 -6.20 19.42
N THR A 398 13.67 -4.97 19.92
CA THR A 398 13.78 -4.69 21.36
C THR A 398 12.44 -4.90 22.06
N ASP A 399 11.35 -4.45 21.45
CA ASP A 399 10.00 -4.50 22.01
C ASP A 399 9.37 -5.91 21.93
N ALA A 400 9.74 -6.71 20.93
CA ALA A 400 9.19 -8.03 20.65
C ALA A 400 10.29 -9.07 20.37
N LYS A 401 10.46 -10.05 21.26
CA LYS A 401 11.51 -11.08 21.14
C LYS A 401 11.37 -11.98 19.93
N ASP A 402 10.14 -12.17 19.46
CA ASP A 402 9.76 -13.03 18.35
C ASP A 402 9.55 -12.26 17.04
N PHE A 403 9.96 -10.99 16.99
CA PHE A 403 9.88 -10.20 15.76
C PHE A 403 10.69 -10.86 14.63
N PRO A 404 10.11 -11.12 13.45
CA PRO A 404 10.77 -11.80 12.34
C PRO A 404 11.74 -10.86 11.60
N SER A 405 12.83 -10.48 12.28
CA SER A 405 13.71 -9.44 11.79
C SER A 405 14.56 -9.86 10.59
N SER A 406 14.84 -11.15 10.42
CA SER A 406 15.78 -11.66 9.41
C SER A 406 15.43 -11.20 7.99
N LYS A 407 14.15 -11.22 7.62
CA LYS A 407 13.68 -10.76 6.31
C LYS A 407 13.82 -9.24 6.14
N VAL A 408 13.45 -8.49 7.19
CA VAL A 408 13.56 -7.02 7.22
C VAL A 408 15.02 -6.60 7.11
N ASP A 409 15.89 -7.21 7.91
CA ASP A 409 17.33 -6.97 7.94
C ASP A 409 17.96 -7.29 6.59
N SER A 410 17.59 -8.44 5.99
CA SER A 410 18.09 -8.85 4.67
C SER A 410 17.65 -7.90 3.57
N ALA A 411 16.39 -7.46 3.58
CA ALA A 411 15.87 -6.51 2.61
C ALA A 411 16.58 -5.14 2.72
N ILE A 412 16.66 -4.58 3.93
CA ILE A 412 17.37 -3.32 4.20
C ILE A 412 18.83 -3.43 3.76
N ALA A 413 19.54 -4.48 4.15
CA ALA A 413 20.94 -4.69 3.76
C ALA A 413 21.10 -4.82 2.25
N GLY A 414 20.23 -5.58 1.58
CA GLY A 414 20.26 -5.77 0.13
C GLY A 414 20.05 -4.46 -0.64
N TYR A 415 19.02 -3.68 -0.31
CA TYR A 415 18.73 -2.43 -1.00
C TYR A 415 19.74 -1.33 -0.72
N THR A 416 20.19 -1.19 0.53
CA THR A 416 21.22 -0.20 0.88
C THR A 416 22.55 -0.53 0.19
N LEU A 417 22.98 -1.80 0.18
CA LEU A 417 24.16 -2.24 -0.55
C LEU A 417 24.04 -2.02 -2.06
N ALA A 418 22.88 -2.32 -2.65
CA ALA A 418 22.67 -2.13 -4.09
C ALA A 418 22.74 -0.65 -4.49
N SER A 419 22.16 0.26 -3.69
CA SER A 419 22.27 1.71 -3.91
C SER A 419 23.72 2.17 -3.76
N ASP A 420 24.42 1.72 -2.71
CA ASP A 420 25.82 2.05 -2.48
C ASP A 420 26.72 1.61 -3.63
N LEU A 421 26.55 0.38 -4.12
CA LEU A 421 27.30 -0.14 -5.27
C LEU A 421 27.06 0.72 -6.52
N ALA A 422 25.81 1.10 -6.79
CA ALA A 422 25.49 1.96 -7.93
C ALA A 422 26.15 3.34 -7.84
N ILE A 423 26.29 3.91 -6.63
CA ILE A 423 27.03 5.17 -6.42
C ILE A 423 28.53 4.97 -6.66
N GLU A 424 29.12 3.87 -6.19
CA GLU A 424 30.54 3.57 -6.45
C GLU A 424 30.81 3.34 -7.94
N GLU A 425 29.92 2.64 -8.64
CA GLU A 425 29.98 2.51 -10.10
C GLU A 425 29.88 3.88 -10.79
N ALA A 426 29.01 4.77 -10.32
CA ALA A 426 28.91 6.13 -10.87
C ALA A 426 30.21 6.92 -10.69
N LYS A 427 30.87 6.82 -9.53
CA LYS A 427 32.18 7.43 -9.30
C LYS A 427 33.22 6.87 -10.27
N ALA A 428 33.26 5.55 -10.46
CA ALA A 428 34.19 4.90 -11.41
C ALA A 428 33.95 5.35 -12.87
N GLN A 429 32.69 5.50 -13.29
CA GLN A 429 32.35 6.00 -14.63
C GLN A 429 32.74 7.47 -14.80
N LEU A 430 32.57 8.30 -13.76
CA LEU A 430 33.00 9.70 -13.78
C LEU A 430 34.52 9.83 -13.91
N LEU A 431 35.29 9.02 -13.17
CA LEU A 431 36.75 8.94 -13.33
C LEU A 431 37.17 8.49 -14.73
N SER A 432 36.37 7.61 -15.34
CA SER A 432 36.56 7.13 -16.73
C SER A 432 36.05 8.11 -17.79
N LYS A 433 35.61 9.32 -17.41
CA LYS A 433 35.04 10.37 -18.29
C LYS A 433 33.73 9.98 -18.99
N ASN A 434 33.01 8.97 -18.50
CA ASN A 434 31.72 8.51 -19.03
C ASN A 434 30.56 9.13 -18.25
N ASN A 435 30.29 10.42 -18.47
CA ASN A 435 29.31 11.19 -17.70
C ASN A 435 27.87 10.66 -17.82
N ASP A 436 27.48 10.18 -19.01
CA ASP A 436 26.12 9.65 -19.24
C ASP A 436 25.86 8.38 -18.42
N LYS A 437 26.84 7.47 -18.38
CA LYS A 437 26.76 6.24 -17.58
C LYS A 437 26.81 6.55 -16.08
N ALA A 438 27.58 7.55 -15.67
CA ALA A 438 27.59 7.99 -14.28
C ALA A 438 26.21 8.53 -13.84
N ALA A 439 25.56 9.34 -14.69
CA ALA A 439 24.22 9.86 -14.43
C ALA A 439 23.16 8.75 -14.34
N GLU A 440 23.23 7.77 -15.24
CA GLU A 440 22.34 6.59 -15.22
C GLU A 440 22.47 5.82 -13.89
N LYS A 441 23.70 5.57 -13.44
CA LYS A 441 23.97 4.83 -12.19
C LYS A 441 23.50 5.58 -10.95
N ILE A 442 23.64 6.91 -10.92
CA ILE A 442 23.10 7.73 -9.83
C ILE A 442 21.57 7.73 -9.82
N LYS A 443 20.93 7.77 -10.99
CA LYS A 443 19.47 7.65 -11.08
C LYS A 443 19.00 6.32 -10.50
N ALA A 444 19.64 5.22 -10.88
CA ALA A 444 19.34 3.90 -10.31
C ALA A 444 19.55 3.86 -8.78
N ALA A 445 20.66 4.44 -8.29
CA ALA A 445 20.92 4.51 -6.85
C ALA A 445 19.84 5.28 -6.08
N ALA A 446 19.37 6.40 -6.64
CA ALA A 446 18.33 7.24 -6.06
C ALA A 446 16.93 6.61 -6.14
N GLU A 447 16.64 5.81 -7.17
CA GLU A 447 15.41 5.02 -7.25
C GLU A 447 15.39 3.90 -6.20
N ILE A 448 16.52 3.25 -5.95
CA ILE A 448 16.64 2.20 -4.93
C ILE A 448 16.52 2.80 -3.52
N TRP A 449 17.32 3.80 -3.20
CA TRP A 449 17.36 4.45 -1.88
C TRP A 449 17.48 5.98 -2.03
N PRO A 450 16.35 6.70 -2.11
CA PRO A 450 16.34 8.15 -2.35
C PRO A 450 17.04 8.95 -1.25
N THR A 451 17.00 8.46 -0.01
CA THR A 451 17.60 9.09 1.17
C THR A 451 19.02 8.61 1.46
N ASN A 452 19.68 7.93 0.51
CA ASN A 452 21.06 7.48 0.71
C ASN A 452 22.00 8.67 0.98
N PRO A 453 22.68 8.74 2.15
CA PRO A 453 23.58 9.85 2.48
C PRO A 453 24.71 10.02 1.47
N LYS A 454 25.18 8.94 0.82
CA LYS A 454 26.25 8.98 -0.18
C LYS A 454 25.87 9.70 -1.46
N LEU A 455 24.57 9.88 -1.76
CA LEU A 455 24.13 10.71 -2.88
C LEU A 455 24.47 12.19 -2.64
N SER A 456 24.41 12.64 -1.40
CA SER A 456 24.80 14.00 -1.03
C SER A 456 26.31 14.20 -1.16
N GLU A 457 27.10 13.23 -0.71
CA GLU A 457 28.56 13.20 -0.87
C GLU A 457 28.96 13.22 -2.34
N PHE A 458 28.30 12.41 -3.18
CA PHE A 458 28.54 12.40 -4.62
C PHE A 458 28.22 13.75 -5.28
N ARG A 459 27.12 14.41 -4.87
CA ARG A 459 26.78 15.75 -5.36
C ARG A 459 27.82 16.80 -4.96
N GLN A 460 28.33 16.73 -3.72
CA GLN A 460 29.40 17.61 -3.26
C GLN A 460 30.69 17.38 -4.05
N MET A 461 31.03 16.12 -4.34
CA MET A 461 32.17 15.76 -5.18
C MET A 461 32.07 16.39 -6.59
N ILE A 462 30.90 16.29 -7.24
CA ILE A 462 30.67 16.93 -8.54
C ILE A 462 30.74 18.46 -8.43
N GLY A 463 30.11 19.03 -7.41
CA GLY A 463 30.13 20.48 -7.17
C GLY A 463 31.56 21.02 -6.98
N ALA A 464 32.41 20.28 -6.27
CA ALA A 464 33.83 20.60 -6.12
C ALA A 464 34.64 20.41 -7.41
N ALA A 465 34.28 19.43 -8.24
CA ALA A 465 34.95 19.17 -9.52
C ALA A 465 34.61 20.22 -10.59
N GLY A 466 33.43 20.83 -10.57
CA GLY A 466 32.98 21.81 -11.57
C GLY A 466 33.98 22.95 -11.81
N PRO A 467 34.37 23.72 -10.79
CA PRO A 467 35.37 24.79 -10.91
C PRO A 467 36.72 24.30 -11.45
N LEU A 468 37.16 23.10 -11.05
CA LEU A 468 38.41 22.51 -11.53
C LEU A 468 38.33 22.15 -13.02
N VAL A 469 37.20 21.61 -13.49
CA VAL A 469 37.00 21.32 -14.92
C VAL A 469 36.96 22.61 -15.75
N THR A 470 36.28 23.65 -15.27
CA THR A 470 36.26 24.95 -15.94
C THR A 470 37.65 25.58 -16.01
N ALA A 471 38.38 25.59 -14.89
CA ALA A 471 39.76 26.09 -14.83
C ALA A 471 40.69 25.29 -15.77
N ARG A 472 40.53 23.97 -15.83
CA ARG A 472 41.28 23.10 -16.73
C ARG A 472 41.02 23.40 -18.21
N ASN A 473 39.75 23.61 -18.58
CA ASN A 473 39.36 23.98 -19.95
C ASN A 473 39.82 25.40 -20.31
N ASP A 474 39.74 26.33 -19.36
CA ASP A 474 40.26 27.68 -19.52
C ASP A 474 41.78 27.68 -19.71
N PHE A 475 42.53 26.84 -18.98
CA PHE A 475 43.96 26.66 -19.21
C PHE A 475 44.23 26.21 -20.66
N ASP A 476 43.53 25.18 -21.15
CA ASP A 476 43.71 24.68 -22.51
C ASP A 476 43.38 25.76 -23.56
N ARG A 477 42.30 26.52 -23.35
CA ARG A 477 41.95 27.66 -24.22
C ARG A 477 43.04 28.72 -24.22
N LEU A 478 43.47 29.19 -23.04
CA LEU A 478 44.51 30.22 -22.90
C LEU A 478 45.85 29.78 -23.49
N LEU A 479 46.19 28.48 -23.37
CA LEU A 479 47.37 27.90 -23.97
C LEU A 479 47.30 27.95 -25.51
N THR A 480 46.14 27.61 -26.08
CA THR A 480 45.88 27.64 -27.53
C THR A 480 45.88 29.07 -28.08
N GLU A 481 45.29 30.00 -27.35
CA GLU A 481 45.26 31.43 -27.67
C GLU A 481 46.62 32.13 -27.44
N LYS A 482 47.62 31.41 -26.92
CA LYS A 482 48.94 31.94 -26.51
C LYS A 482 48.83 33.10 -25.50
N ASN A 483 47.76 33.14 -24.73
CA ASN A 483 47.53 34.17 -23.71
C ASN A 483 48.22 33.78 -22.38
N TYR A 484 49.55 33.71 -22.43
CA TYR A 484 50.37 33.22 -21.33
C TYR A 484 50.30 34.12 -20.08
N ARG A 485 50.06 35.43 -20.24
CA ARG A 485 49.97 36.36 -19.11
C ARG A 485 48.75 36.13 -18.25
N GLU A 486 47.61 35.81 -18.86
CA GLU A 486 46.42 35.44 -18.09
C GLU A 486 46.60 34.09 -17.38
N ILE A 487 47.38 33.16 -17.95
CA ILE A 487 47.78 31.93 -17.24
C ILE A 487 48.60 32.25 -15.99
N LEU A 488 49.59 33.15 -16.09
CA LEU A 488 50.37 33.60 -14.93
C LEU A 488 49.50 34.30 -13.89
N ARG A 489 48.59 35.17 -14.33
CA ARG A 489 47.68 35.90 -13.42
C ARG A 489 46.77 34.94 -12.65
N ARG A 490 46.24 33.92 -13.32
CA ARG A 490 45.35 32.90 -12.74
C ARG A 490 46.10 31.67 -12.22
N GLN A 491 47.41 31.75 -11.99
CA GLN A 491 48.25 30.59 -11.66
C GLN A 491 47.74 29.75 -10.47
N TYR A 492 47.21 30.39 -9.42
CA TYR A 492 46.71 29.69 -8.23
C TYR A 492 45.34 29.02 -8.46
N GLU A 493 44.59 29.49 -9.46
CA GLU A 493 43.33 28.88 -9.89
C GLU A 493 43.58 27.71 -10.85
N LEU A 494 44.53 27.87 -11.76
CA LEU A 494 44.82 26.89 -12.82
C LEU A 494 45.70 25.73 -12.33
N ALA A 495 46.65 25.96 -11.42
CA ALA A 495 47.60 24.93 -10.99
C ALA A 495 46.94 23.69 -10.35
N PRO A 496 45.95 23.81 -9.45
CA PRO A 496 45.25 22.63 -8.92
C PRO A 496 44.42 21.89 -9.99
N ALA A 497 43.93 22.60 -11.00
CA ALA A 497 43.06 22.04 -12.04
C ALA A 497 43.79 21.17 -13.07
N ILE A 498 45.10 21.36 -13.22
CA ILE A 498 45.97 20.61 -14.14
C ILE A 498 46.80 19.53 -13.43
N GLN A 499 46.68 19.42 -12.11
CA GLN A 499 47.44 18.48 -11.30
C GLN A 499 47.19 17.02 -11.73
N GLY A 500 48.25 16.24 -11.90
CA GLY A 500 48.21 14.86 -12.37
C GLY A 500 48.21 14.68 -13.89
N ASP A 501 48.34 15.76 -14.67
CA ASP A 501 48.54 15.72 -16.12
C ASP A 501 49.97 16.21 -16.47
N PRO A 502 50.93 15.30 -16.70
CA PRO A 502 52.35 15.66 -16.87
C PRO A 502 52.59 16.68 -17.98
N GLY A 503 51.87 16.57 -19.10
CA GLY A 503 52.05 17.47 -20.24
C GLY A 503 51.59 18.90 -19.94
N ARG A 504 50.46 19.05 -19.23
CA ARG A 504 49.94 20.37 -18.84
C ARG A 504 50.77 20.99 -17.73
N GLU A 505 51.19 20.19 -16.75
CA GLU A 505 52.07 20.65 -15.68
C GLU A 505 53.39 21.18 -16.21
N ASP A 506 54.00 20.49 -17.17
CA ASP A 506 55.26 20.92 -17.77
C ASP A 506 55.09 22.21 -18.58
N ALA A 507 54.04 22.30 -19.40
CA ALA A 507 53.70 23.52 -20.14
C ALA A 507 53.47 24.70 -19.19
N PHE A 508 52.70 24.49 -18.11
CA PHE A 508 52.44 25.50 -17.10
C PHE A 508 53.74 25.97 -16.42
N LYS A 509 54.59 25.03 -15.95
CA LYS A 509 55.88 25.37 -15.31
C LYS A 509 56.77 26.18 -16.24
N GLN A 510 56.85 25.82 -17.53
CA GLN A 510 57.63 26.57 -18.52
C GLN A 510 57.08 28.00 -18.70
N ILE A 511 55.76 28.14 -18.84
CA ILE A 511 55.09 29.45 -19.00
C ILE A 511 55.37 30.36 -17.80
N ILE A 512 55.15 29.86 -16.58
CA ILE A 512 55.37 30.62 -15.35
C ILE A 512 56.84 31.04 -15.24
N THR A 513 57.77 30.13 -15.52
CA THR A 513 59.21 30.42 -15.47
C THR A 513 59.60 31.51 -16.47
N ASN A 514 59.16 31.38 -17.73
CA ASN A 514 59.50 32.31 -18.80
C ASN A 514 58.91 33.70 -18.53
N LEU A 515 57.63 33.78 -18.16
CA LEU A 515 57.01 35.07 -17.85
C LEU A 515 57.54 35.71 -16.59
N THR A 516 57.89 34.94 -15.55
CA THR A 516 58.52 35.50 -14.35
C THR A 516 59.86 36.15 -14.68
N LYS A 517 60.67 35.52 -15.55
CA LYS A 517 61.90 36.13 -16.08
C LYS A 517 61.62 37.44 -16.81
N ILE A 518 60.61 37.46 -17.68
CA ILE A 518 60.22 38.65 -18.44
C ILE A 518 59.74 39.78 -17.52
N GLU A 519 58.77 39.53 -16.65
CA GLU A 519 58.20 40.55 -15.75
C GLU A 519 59.25 41.08 -14.75
N THR A 520 60.19 40.24 -14.30
CA THR A 520 61.31 40.69 -13.45
C THR A 520 62.23 41.64 -14.20
N ALA A 521 62.56 41.34 -15.47
CA ALA A 521 63.39 42.21 -16.29
C ALA A 521 62.68 43.52 -16.62
N LEU A 522 61.38 43.49 -16.92
CA LEU A 522 60.55 44.67 -17.13
C LEU A 522 60.51 45.55 -15.87
N GLY A 523 60.33 44.95 -14.69
CA GLY A 523 60.40 45.67 -13.41
C GLY A 523 61.75 46.35 -13.19
N LYS A 524 62.86 45.64 -13.42
CA LYS A 524 64.21 46.22 -13.33
C LYS A 524 64.44 47.36 -14.32
N ALA A 525 64.00 47.18 -15.57
CA ALA A 525 64.12 48.19 -16.62
C ALA A 525 63.28 49.44 -16.31
N ALA A 526 62.09 49.28 -15.74
CA ALA A 526 61.27 50.39 -15.28
C ALA A 526 61.96 51.20 -14.18
N GLU A 527 62.62 50.54 -13.22
CA GLU A 527 63.40 51.22 -12.19
C GLU A 527 64.62 51.96 -12.77
N PHE A 528 65.36 51.35 -13.70
CA PHE A 528 66.45 52.03 -14.40
C PHE A 528 65.96 53.26 -15.18
N SER A 529 64.81 53.16 -15.83
CA SER A 529 64.19 54.27 -16.56
C SER A 529 63.84 55.44 -15.62
N LYS A 530 63.25 55.16 -14.44
CA LYS A 530 62.95 56.17 -13.41
C LYS A 530 64.21 56.87 -12.89
N MET A 531 65.34 56.15 -12.82
CA MET A 531 66.65 56.70 -12.42
C MET A 531 67.37 57.47 -13.54
N GLY A 532 66.71 57.68 -14.69
CA GLY A 532 67.30 58.36 -15.86
C GLY A 532 68.30 57.51 -16.64
N GLN A 533 68.41 56.21 -16.34
CA GLN A 533 69.34 55.28 -16.97
C GLN A 533 68.66 54.52 -18.13
N SER A 534 68.13 55.24 -19.11
CA SER A 534 67.35 54.64 -20.21
C SER A 534 68.17 53.66 -21.07
N CYS A 535 69.48 53.89 -21.26
CA CYS A 535 70.35 52.97 -22.00
C CYS A 535 70.50 51.61 -21.27
N ALA A 536 70.61 51.62 -19.93
CA ALA A 536 70.68 50.41 -19.13
C ALA A 536 69.34 49.65 -19.13
N ALA A 537 68.23 50.38 -19.05
CA ALA A 537 66.89 49.81 -19.16
C ALA A 537 66.68 49.13 -20.53
N TRP A 538 67.05 49.80 -21.61
CA TRP A 538 66.90 49.28 -22.97
C TRP A 538 67.79 48.05 -23.20
N GLU A 539 69.06 48.10 -22.80
CA GLU A 539 69.99 47.01 -23.02
C GLU A 539 69.55 45.72 -22.28
N GLN A 540 69.06 45.86 -21.05
CA GLN A 540 68.52 44.76 -20.26
C GLN A 540 67.31 44.09 -20.93
N LEU A 541 66.42 44.87 -21.56
CA LEU A 541 65.25 44.35 -22.28
C LEU A 541 65.60 43.81 -23.67
N ALA A 542 66.58 44.41 -24.33
CA ALA A 542 67.04 43.99 -25.66
C ALA A 542 67.75 42.63 -25.59
N GLU A 543 68.56 42.38 -24.56
CA GLU A 543 69.15 41.08 -24.27
C GLU A 543 68.06 40.01 -24.07
N LEU A 544 67.01 40.36 -23.33
CA LEU A 544 65.88 39.45 -23.10
C LEU A 544 65.05 39.21 -24.37
N ARG A 545 64.95 40.19 -25.28
CA ARG A 545 64.19 40.10 -26.54
C ARG A 545 64.77 39.07 -27.49
N GLU A 546 66.06 38.78 -27.42
CA GLU A 546 66.67 37.69 -28.20
C GLU A 546 66.11 36.32 -27.81
N SER A 547 65.80 36.11 -26.52
CA SER A 547 65.21 34.87 -26.01
C SER A 547 63.68 34.82 -26.12
N PHE A 548 63.02 35.99 -26.18
CA PHE A 548 61.55 36.11 -26.23
C PHE A 548 61.11 37.12 -27.31
N PRO A 549 61.33 36.82 -28.60
CA PRO A 549 61.10 37.76 -29.71
C PRO A 549 59.62 38.15 -29.88
N ASP A 550 58.72 37.23 -29.56
CA ASP A 550 57.28 37.36 -29.79
C ASP A 550 56.50 37.93 -28.60
N ASP A 551 57.16 38.33 -27.50
CA ASP A 551 56.45 38.90 -26.36
C ASP A 551 55.99 40.35 -26.63
N PRO A 552 54.67 40.64 -26.64
CA PRO A 552 54.15 41.93 -27.06
C PRO A 552 54.44 43.06 -26.07
N LYS A 553 54.46 42.78 -24.76
CA LYS A 553 54.73 43.81 -23.74
C LYS A 553 56.21 44.18 -23.72
N LEU A 554 57.10 43.19 -23.79
CA LEU A 554 58.53 43.41 -23.94
C LEU A 554 58.84 44.24 -25.17
N GLY A 555 58.18 43.95 -26.30
CA GLY A 555 58.30 44.75 -27.51
C GLY A 555 57.85 46.19 -27.34
N ARG A 556 56.66 46.40 -26.75
CA ARG A 556 56.15 47.75 -26.48
C ARG A 556 57.07 48.57 -25.57
N GLU A 557 57.59 47.98 -24.49
CA GLU A 557 58.50 48.71 -23.58
C GLU A 557 59.82 49.09 -24.26
N LEU A 558 60.35 48.22 -25.12
CA LEU A 558 61.52 48.54 -25.94
C LEU A 558 61.25 49.70 -26.92
N GLU A 559 60.07 49.71 -27.55
CA GLU A 559 59.64 50.80 -28.44
C GLU A 559 59.48 52.13 -27.69
N LEU A 560 58.93 52.12 -26.48
CA LEU A 560 58.78 53.31 -25.64
C LEU A 560 60.15 53.86 -25.21
N LEU A 561 61.14 53.00 -24.98
CA LEU A 561 62.50 53.41 -24.66
C LEU A 561 63.29 53.93 -25.88
N ALA A 562 62.93 53.51 -27.10
CA ALA A 562 63.71 53.75 -28.31
C ALA A 562 64.06 55.23 -28.60
N PRO A 563 63.16 56.22 -28.43
CA PRO A 563 63.50 57.63 -28.65
C PRO A 563 64.62 58.11 -27.72
N ASN A 564 64.58 57.69 -26.45
CA ASN A 564 65.49 58.11 -25.40
C ASN A 564 66.89 57.49 -25.53
N VAL A 565 67.00 56.34 -26.21
CA VAL A 565 68.28 55.63 -26.42
C VAL A 565 68.78 55.69 -27.86
N SER A 566 68.11 56.46 -28.73
CA SER A 566 68.35 56.48 -30.18
C SER A 566 69.81 56.74 -30.57
N GLN A 567 70.54 57.61 -29.87
CA GLN A 567 71.96 57.85 -30.15
C GLN A 567 72.84 56.63 -29.83
N PHE A 568 72.50 55.92 -28.75
CA PHE A 568 73.20 54.72 -28.31
C PHE A 568 72.91 53.52 -29.23
N THR A 569 71.63 53.27 -29.55
CA THR A 569 71.22 52.18 -30.44
C THR A 569 71.75 52.37 -31.86
N ASN A 570 71.71 53.60 -32.40
CA ASN A 570 72.31 53.90 -33.70
C ASN A 570 73.83 53.64 -33.72
N ALA A 571 74.54 53.92 -32.63
CA ALA A 571 75.98 53.65 -32.54
C ALA A 571 76.26 52.14 -32.55
N LEU A 572 75.47 51.35 -31.81
CA LEU A 572 75.55 49.88 -31.82
C LEU A 572 75.19 49.29 -33.19
N ASP A 573 74.13 49.78 -33.85
CA ASP A 573 73.71 49.29 -35.15
C ASP A 573 74.73 49.60 -36.24
N ARG A 574 75.32 50.80 -36.24
CA ARG A 574 76.43 51.16 -37.13
C ARG A 574 77.64 50.25 -36.87
N ALA A 575 77.97 49.99 -35.61
CA ALA A 575 79.07 49.09 -35.26
C ALA A 575 78.85 47.67 -35.82
N LYS A 576 77.66 47.10 -35.59
CA LYS A 576 77.26 45.78 -36.12
C LYS A 576 77.25 45.75 -37.65
N GLN A 577 76.79 46.80 -38.31
CA GLN A 577 76.81 46.89 -39.77
C GLN A 577 78.24 46.86 -40.33
N PHE A 578 79.20 47.54 -39.71
CA PHE A 578 80.61 47.49 -40.14
C PHE A 578 81.30 46.17 -39.80
N GLU A 579 80.90 45.53 -38.69
CA GLU A 579 81.34 44.18 -38.28
C GLU A 579 80.86 43.11 -39.27
N ASN A 580 79.61 43.19 -39.74
CA ASN A 580 78.96 42.15 -40.54
C ASN A 580 78.99 42.37 -42.06
N ARG A 581 79.79 43.31 -42.57
CA ARG A 581 79.98 43.53 -44.02
C ARG A 581 80.83 42.42 -44.64
N ASP A 582 80.60 42.12 -45.92
CA ASP A 582 81.40 41.17 -46.71
C ASP A 582 82.91 41.47 -46.64
N GLN A 583 83.26 42.76 -46.72
CA GLN A 583 84.58 43.25 -46.32
C GLN A 583 84.47 43.81 -44.91
N LYS A 584 84.86 43.01 -43.91
CA LYS A 584 84.83 43.40 -42.50
C LYS A 584 85.62 44.68 -42.28
N GLN A 585 84.97 45.73 -41.81
CA GLN A 585 85.60 47.01 -41.48
C GLN A 585 85.82 47.10 -39.98
N THR A 586 86.72 46.25 -39.46
CA THR A 586 86.95 46.04 -38.03
C THR A 586 87.36 47.32 -37.29
N GLY A 587 88.20 48.17 -37.88
CA GLY A 587 88.56 49.47 -37.30
C GLY A 587 87.38 50.43 -37.13
N SER A 588 86.50 50.51 -38.14
CA SER A 588 85.27 51.29 -38.08
C SER A 588 84.28 50.71 -37.07
N ALA A 589 84.11 49.38 -37.06
CA ALA A 589 83.26 48.69 -36.10
C ALA A 589 83.71 48.96 -34.65
N LEU A 590 85.02 48.86 -34.38
CA LEU A 590 85.61 49.14 -33.07
C LEU A 590 85.38 50.60 -32.64
N ALA A 591 85.58 51.56 -33.54
CA ALA A 591 85.35 52.98 -33.25
C ALA A 591 83.87 53.27 -32.89
N TRP A 592 82.93 52.65 -33.59
CA TRP A 592 81.50 52.80 -33.28
C TRP A 592 81.09 52.10 -31.99
N TYR A 593 81.67 50.94 -31.65
CA TYR A 593 81.47 50.32 -30.35
C TYR A 593 82.07 51.16 -29.20
N LEU A 594 83.24 51.77 -29.39
CA LEU A 594 83.82 52.71 -28.40
C LEU A 594 82.96 53.95 -28.22
N LYS A 595 82.34 54.44 -29.30
CA LYS A 595 81.36 55.53 -29.24
C LYS A 595 80.10 55.14 -28.48
N ALA A 596 79.59 53.91 -28.66
CA ALA A 596 78.48 53.39 -27.85
C ALA A 596 78.87 53.32 -26.36
N LYS A 597 80.10 52.91 -26.05
CA LYS A 597 80.70 52.95 -24.69
C LYS A 597 80.81 54.34 -24.11
N GLN A 598 81.10 55.35 -24.93
CA GLN A 598 81.12 56.74 -24.48
C GLN A 598 79.72 57.22 -24.05
N ILE A 599 78.68 56.79 -24.76
CA ILE A 599 77.28 57.13 -24.45
C ILE A 599 76.77 56.34 -23.24
N PHE A 600 77.13 55.07 -23.12
CA PHE A 600 76.81 54.22 -21.97
C PHE A 600 78.02 53.37 -21.56
N ALA A 601 78.76 53.84 -20.55
CA ALA A 601 80.02 53.23 -20.10
C ALA A 601 79.87 51.78 -19.60
N GLY A 602 78.69 51.44 -19.04
CA GLY A 602 78.35 50.12 -18.54
C GLY A 602 77.78 49.15 -19.58
N SER A 603 77.83 49.47 -20.88
CA SER A 603 77.24 48.63 -21.93
C SER A 603 77.97 47.31 -22.12
N LYS A 604 77.27 46.21 -21.87
CA LYS A 604 77.69 44.84 -22.20
C LYS A 604 77.70 44.59 -23.70
N PHE A 605 76.73 45.12 -24.46
CA PHE A 605 76.68 44.96 -25.92
C PHE A 605 77.85 45.62 -26.61
N ALA A 606 78.23 46.83 -26.18
CA ALA A 606 79.44 47.48 -26.67
C ALA A 606 80.69 46.69 -26.26
N ASP A 607 80.78 46.21 -25.02
CA ASP A 607 81.91 45.41 -24.55
C ASP A 607 82.07 44.09 -25.30
N GLN A 608 80.98 43.36 -25.54
CA GLN A 608 80.99 42.12 -26.30
C GLN A 608 81.34 42.37 -27.77
N GLY A 609 80.81 43.43 -28.37
CA GLY A 609 81.17 43.87 -29.72
C GLY A 609 82.65 44.21 -29.86
N ILE A 610 83.19 45.00 -28.92
CA ILE A 610 84.64 45.32 -28.85
C ILE A 610 85.45 44.04 -28.77
N LYS A 611 85.10 43.11 -27.87
CA LYS A 611 85.82 41.83 -27.72
C LYS A 611 85.79 40.98 -28.99
N ARG A 612 84.63 40.86 -29.65
CA ARG A 612 84.53 40.12 -30.93
C ARG A 612 85.42 40.73 -32.00
N VAL A 613 85.31 42.04 -32.20
CA VAL A 613 86.11 42.76 -33.19
C VAL A 613 87.61 42.70 -32.85
N LEU A 614 87.96 42.76 -31.56
CA LEU A 614 89.35 42.66 -31.10
C LEU A 614 89.91 41.25 -31.32
N ASN A 615 89.13 40.18 -31.10
CA ASN A 615 89.52 38.80 -31.40
C ASN A 615 89.68 38.56 -32.91
N ASP A 616 88.89 39.25 -33.74
CA ASP A 616 89.05 39.22 -35.21
C ASP A 616 90.30 39.96 -35.69
N ILE A 617 90.78 40.97 -34.94
CA ILE A 617 92.00 41.75 -35.24
C ILE A 617 93.25 41.08 -34.64
N LEU A 618 93.12 40.47 -33.46
CA LEU A 618 94.16 39.82 -32.66
C LEU A 618 93.61 38.48 -32.15
N PRO A 619 93.59 37.42 -33.00
CA PRO A 619 93.24 36.09 -32.52
C PRO A 619 94.28 35.65 -31.48
N GLU A 620 93.86 35.01 -30.39
CA GLU A 620 94.80 34.48 -29.40
C GLU A 620 95.68 33.40 -30.05
N ASP A 621 96.96 33.71 -30.27
CA ASP A 621 97.98 32.74 -30.65
C ASP A 621 98.23 31.77 -29.48
N GLY A 622 97.68 30.55 -29.57
CA GLY A 622 97.82 29.59 -28.47
C GLY A 622 97.20 28.19 -28.62
N ALA A 623 97.11 27.60 -29.81
CA ALA A 623 96.97 26.14 -29.93
C ALA A 623 97.73 25.65 -31.17
N GLY A 624 98.80 24.90 -30.93
CA GLY A 624 99.88 24.65 -31.87
C GLY A 624 99.50 23.86 -33.13
N ALA A 625 100.21 24.18 -34.19
CA ALA A 625 100.46 23.25 -35.28
C ALA A 625 101.39 22.12 -34.79
N THR A 626 100.91 20.88 -34.84
CA THR A 626 101.76 19.69 -35.08
C THR A 626 101.04 18.71 -36.02
N SER A 627 101.48 18.72 -37.27
CA SER A 627 101.73 17.60 -38.20
C SER A 627 100.80 16.39 -38.30
N SER A 628 100.36 16.15 -39.56
CA SER A 628 100.49 14.91 -40.35
C SER A 628 99.72 13.63 -39.98
N THR A 629 99.11 13.04 -41.03
CA THR A 629 98.70 11.62 -41.22
C THR A 629 97.67 11.10 -40.21
N LYS A 630 96.42 10.83 -40.59
CA LYS A 630 95.93 9.87 -41.58
C LYS A 630 94.47 10.18 -41.93
#